data_AF-A0A0B1SC67-F1
#
_entry.id   AF-A0A0B1SC67-F1
#
_cell.length_a   1.000
_cell.length_b   1.000
_cell.length_c   1.000
_cell.angle_alpha   90.00
_cell.angle_beta   90.00
_cell.angle_gamma   90.00
#
_symmetry.space_group_name_H-M   'P 1'
#
loop_
_entity.id
_entity.type
_entity.pdbx_description
1 polymer ?
#
loop_
_entity_poly.entity_id
_entity_poly.type
_entity_poly.pdbx_seq_one_letter_code
_entity_poly.pdbx_strand_id
1 'polypeptide(L)'
;MPFNSYYKQVMETCHHGTFRAGPLHSLSMVGAKQEECGDYFAELLAELEKSPILHPIMPWGEWSALHLDEITECDDGPIFWVRPGEQLIRTDDVKDERESKRKKSAPAGRGHSHAIRHYERRELLFEDRTPCHADHVGDGLERKTTAAVGILQSIRNPNENYKKSFA
;
A
#
# COMPACT_ATOMS: atom_id res chain seq x y z
N MET A 1 6.08 9.58 -6.35
CA MET A 1 5.62 9.14 -7.69
C MET A 1 4.17 9.58 -7.83
N PRO A 2 3.73 10.16 -8.96
CA PRO A 2 2.32 10.51 -9.17
C PRO A 2 1.41 9.27 -9.16
N PHE A 3 0.18 9.41 -8.66
CA PHE A 3 -0.78 8.30 -8.53
C PHE A 3 -1.04 7.57 -9.85
N ASN A 4 -1.21 8.30 -10.97
CA ASN A 4 -1.45 7.69 -12.27
C ASN A 4 -0.25 6.83 -12.75
N SER A 5 0.98 7.28 -12.48
CA SER A 5 2.18 6.49 -12.81
C SER A 5 2.27 5.23 -11.95
N TYR A 6 1.91 5.35 -10.67
CA TYR A 6 1.80 4.20 -9.76
C TYR A 6 0.77 3.19 -10.26
N TYR A 7 -0.44 3.65 -10.55
CA TYR A 7 -1.53 2.81 -11.06
C TYR A 7 -1.12 2.04 -12.32
N LYS A 8 -0.50 2.71 -13.29
CA LYS A 8 0.00 2.05 -14.52
C LYS A 8 1.02 0.96 -14.20
N GLN A 9 2.00 1.24 -13.33
CA GLN A 9 2.99 0.24 -12.93
C GLN A 9 2.36 -0.96 -12.22
N VAL A 10 1.37 -0.71 -11.35
CA VAL A 10 0.59 -1.78 -10.69
C VAL A 10 -0.13 -2.63 -11.74
N MET A 11 -0.87 -2.02 -12.66
CA MET A 11 -1.61 -2.76 -13.70
C MET A 11 -0.69 -3.54 -14.65
N GLU A 12 0.45 -2.99 -15.04
CA GLU A 12 1.42 -3.65 -15.92
C GLU A 12 2.05 -4.90 -15.27
N THR A 13 2.23 -4.86 -13.95
CA THR A 13 2.93 -5.90 -13.19
C THR A 13 2.02 -6.78 -12.36
N CYS A 14 0.72 -6.51 -12.33
CA CYS A 14 -0.27 -7.33 -11.65
C CYS A 14 -0.51 -8.62 -12.44
N HIS A 15 -0.05 -9.74 -11.86
CA HIS A 15 -0.18 -11.09 -12.43
C HIS A 15 -0.36 -12.08 -11.28
N HIS A 16 -1.32 -13.00 -11.41
CA HIS A 16 -1.54 -14.09 -10.45
C HIS A 16 -1.68 -13.63 -8.97
N GLY A 17 -2.29 -12.46 -8.75
CA GLY A 17 -2.64 -11.97 -7.41
C GLY A 17 -1.59 -11.11 -6.70
N THR A 18 -0.42 -10.86 -7.30
CA THR A 18 0.57 -9.88 -6.79
C THR A 18 1.00 -8.91 -7.88
N PHE A 19 1.66 -7.80 -7.51
CA PHE A 19 2.25 -6.87 -8.46
C PHE A 19 3.67 -6.43 -8.07
N ARG A 20 4.46 -5.98 -9.04
CA ARG A 20 5.89 -5.60 -8.87
C ARG A 20 6.07 -4.09 -8.76
N ALA A 21 5.52 -3.53 -7.68
CA ALA A 21 5.72 -2.16 -7.26
C ALA A 21 5.67 -2.08 -5.72
N GLY A 22 6.13 -0.97 -5.14
CA GLY A 22 5.99 -0.74 -3.70
C GLY A 22 4.51 -0.62 -3.28
N PRO A 23 4.20 -0.75 -1.98
CA PRO A 23 2.86 -0.47 -1.47
C PRO A 23 2.51 1.01 -1.67
N LEU A 24 1.21 1.29 -1.80
CA LEU A 24 0.68 2.64 -1.59
C LEU A 24 0.45 2.79 -0.09
N HIS A 25 1.12 3.75 0.54
CA HIS A 25 0.88 4.12 1.92
C HIS A 25 -0.53 4.69 2.10
N SER A 26 -1.02 4.68 3.34
CA SER A 26 -2.35 5.20 3.68
C SER A 26 -2.53 6.63 3.21
N LEU A 27 -3.63 6.85 2.51
CA LEU A 27 -4.14 8.14 2.09
C LEU A 27 -5.43 8.41 2.84
N SER A 28 -5.50 9.50 3.61
CA SER A 28 -6.75 9.97 4.18
C SER A 28 -7.73 10.38 3.08
N MET A 29 -8.98 9.95 3.23
CA MET A 29 -10.07 10.27 2.31
C MET A 29 -10.90 11.47 2.79
N VAL A 30 -10.70 11.89 4.03
CA VAL A 30 -11.40 13.03 4.65
C VAL A 30 -10.56 14.30 4.61
N GLY A 31 -9.28 14.22 4.26
CA GLY A 31 -8.38 15.36 4.17
C GLY A 31 -7.05 15.08 4.85
N ALA A 32 -6.00 15.78 4.42
CA ALA A 32 -4.68 15.63 5.01
C ALA A 32 -4.56 16.49 6.26
N LYS A 33 -4.19 15.88 7.39
CA LYS A 33 -3.82 16.56 8.62
C LYS A 33 -2.38 16.24 9.00
N GLN A 34 -1.65 17.24 9.47
CA GLN A 34 -0.27 17.11 9.94
C GLN A 34 0.65 16.42 8.91
N GLU A 35 1.18 15.23 9.22
CA GLU A 35 2.08 14.45 8.38
C GLU A 35 1.36 13.44 7.48
N GLU A 36 0.03 13.33 7.58
CA GLU A 36 -0.75 12.45 6.73
C GLU A 36 -0.79 12.94 5.28
N CYS A 37 -0.86 11.99 4.36
CA CYS A 37 -1.14 12.27 2.96
C CYS A 37 -2.62 11.98 2.70
N GLY A 38 -3.26 12.74 1.81
CA GLY A 38 -4.68 12.56 1.52
C GLY A 38 -5.30 13.79 0.89
N ASP A 39 -6.59 13.68 0.59
CA ASP A 39 -7.44 14.79 0.17
C ASP A 39 -8.90 14.43 0.51
N TYR A 40 -9.82 15.37 0.32
CA TYR A 40 -11.24 15.12 0.51
C TYR A 40 -11.85 14.41 -0.70
N PHE A 41 -12.02 13.09 -0.61
CA PHE A 41 -12.55 12.25 -1.68
C PHE A 41 -14.08 12.13 -1.61
N ALA A 42 -14.78 13.26 -1.80
CA ALA A 42 -16.23 13.37 -1.63
C ALA A 42 -17.04 12.30 -2.40
N GLU A 43 -16.69 12.04 -3.66
CA GLU A 43 -17.39 11.06 -4.49
C GLU A 43 -17.27 9.64 -3.94
N LEU A 44 -16.08 9.26 -3.47
CA LEU A 44 -15.84 7.92 -2.93
C LEU A 44 -16.52 7.73 -1.57
N LEU A 45 -16.49 8.76 -0.72
CA LEU A 45 -17.23 8.75 0.55
C LEU A 45 -18.73 8.60 0.33
N ALA A 46 -19.29 9.32 -0.64
CA ALA A 46 -20.69 9.21 -1.01
C ALA A 46 -21.06 7.80 -1.51
N GLU A 47 -20.15 7.11 -2.21
CA GLU A 47 -20.37 5.70 -2.58
C GLU A 47 -20.37 4.75 -1.37
N LEU A 48 -19.46 4.97 -0.40
CA LEU A 48 -19.43 4.17 0.83
C LEU A 48 -20.73 4.31 1.63
N GLU A 49 -21.26 5.52 1.73
CA GLU A 49 -22.50 5.82 2.46
C GLU A 49 -23.77 5.25 1.82
N LYS A 50 -23.75 4.85 0.54
CA LYS A 50 -24.89 4.14 -0.06
C LYS A 50 -25.08 2.74 0.51
N SER A 51 -24.05 2.17 1.13
CA SER A 51 -24.15 0.85 1.73
C SER A 51 -24.98 0.92 3.02
N PRO A 52 -26.06 0.13 3.14
CA PRO A 52 -26.89 0.11 4.35
C PRO A 52 -26.14 -0.45 5.57
N ILE A 53 -25.01 -1.11 5.35
CA ILE A 53 -24.15 -1.64 6.42
C ILE A 53 -23.15 -0.57 6.86
N LEU A 54 -22.51 0.12 5.91
CA LEU A 54 -21.44 1.08 6.23
C LEU A 54 -22.00 2.39 6.76
N HIS A 55 -23.10 2.88 6.20
CA HIS A 55 -23.70 4.17 6.56
C HIS A 55 -23.84 4.39 8.08
N PRO A 56 -24.48 3.50 8.86
CA PRO A 56 -24.62 3.71 10.31
C PRO A 56 -23.31 3.61 11.10
N ILE A 57 -22.27 2.95 10.56
CA ILE A 57 -20.99 2.68 11.24
C ILE A 57 -19.82 3.51 10.69
N MET A 58 -20.08 4.46 9.79
CA MET A 58 -19.09 5.48 9.42
C MET A 58 -18.70 6.30 10.67
N PRO A 59 -17.52 6.95 10.68
CA PRO A 59 -17.10 7.77 11.83
C PRO A 59 -18.09 8.89 12.21
N TRP A 60 -18.91 9.34 11.26
CA TRP A 60 -20.00 10.31 11.46
C TRP A 60 -21.41 9.69 11.30
N GLY A 61 -21.49 8.36 11.29
CA GLY A 61 -22.76 7.61 11.23
C GLY A 61 -23.51 7.60 12.55
N GLU A 62 -24.77 7.15 12.52
CA GLU A 62 -25.68 7.14 13.67
C GLU A 62 -25.13 6.38 14.89
N TRP A 63 -24.31 5.35 14.69
CA TRP A 63 -23.77 4.53 15.78
C TRP A 63 -22.40 5.01 16.26
N SER A 64 -21.88 6.10 15.70
CA SER A 64 -20.65 6.71 16.16
C SER A 64 -20.88 7.52 17.44
N ALA A 65 -19.95 7.41 18.37
CA ALA A 65 -19.90 8.31 19.53
C ALA A 65 -19.23 9.64 19.20
N LEU A 66 -18.62 9.77 18.02
CA LEU A 66 -17.97 10.99 17.54
C LEU A 66 -19.03 11.95 16.99
N HIS A 67 -18.93 13.23 17.34
CA HIS A 67 -19.77 14.29 16.79
C HIS A 67 -18.86 15.32 16.14
N LEU A 68 -19.11 15.62 14.87
CA LEU A 68 -18.30 16.50 14.03
C LEU A 68 -19.19 17.56 13.40
N ASP A 69 -18.66 18.77 13.25
CA ASP A 69 -19.29 19.82 12.45
C ASP A 69 -18.97 19.63 10.96
N GLU A 70 -17.72 19.26 10.64
CA GLU A 70 -17.25 18.98 9.29
C GLU A 70 -16.57 17.60 9.19
N ILE A 71 -16.87 16.85 8.14
CA ILE A 71 -16.27 15.53 7.88
C ILE A 71 -14.75 15.62 7.72
N THR A 72 -14.26 16.74 7.17
CA THR A 72 -12.83 17.01 6.96
C THR A 72 -12.04 17.16 8.26
N GLU A 73 -12.73 17.31 9.39
CA GLU A 73 -12.14 17.34 10.72
C GLU A 73 -12.09 15.96 11.38
N CYS A 74 -12.51 14.89 10.71
CA CYS A 74 -12.40 13.54 11.24
C CYS A 74 -10.94 13.04 11.29
N ASP A 75 -10.54 12.43 12.41
CA ASP A 75 -9.23 11.75 12.58
C ASP A 75 -9.35 10.21 12.51
N ASP A 76 -10.57 9.67 12.49
CA ASP A 76 -10.84 8.23 12.51
C ASP A 76 -10.84 7.59 11.10
N GLY A 77 -10.51 8.37 10.06
CA GLY A 77 -10.54 7.99 8.66
C GLY A 77 -11.85 8.36 7.94
N PRO A 78 -12.21 7.71 6.82
CA PRO A 78 -11.55 6.54 6.22
C PRO A 78 -10.18 6.84 5.61
N ILE A 79 -9.35 5.80 5.52
CA ILE A 79 -8.06 5.81 4.81
C ILE A 79 -8.04 4.75 3.70
N PHE A 80 -7.32 5.02 2.62
CA PHE A 80 -7.15 4.13 1.46
C PHE A 80 -5.68 3.77 1.28
N TRP A 81 -5.38 2.48 1.06
CA TRP A 81 -4.01 2.01 0.78
C TRP A 81 -4.03 0.78 -0.12
N VAL A 82 -2.86 0.42 -0.66
CA VAL A 82 -2.70 -0.73 -1.57
C VAL A 82 -1.48 -1.53 -1.18
N ARG A 83 -1.62 -2.85 -1.11
CA ARG A 83 -0.55 -3.79 -0.75
C ARG A 83 -0.22 -4.72 -1.94
N PRO A 84 1.07 -4.93 -2.27
CA PRO A 84 1.50 -5.75 -3.41
C PRO A 84 1.36 -7.26 -3.20
N GLY A 85 1.20 -7.71 -1.95
CA GLY A 85 1.21 -9.11 -1.57
C GLY A 85 2.63 -9.63 -1.33
N GLU A 86 2.74 -10.60 -0.42
CA GLU A 86 3.99 -11.27 -0.07
C GLU A 86 4.55 -12.03 -1.28
N GLN A 87 5.84 -11.84 -1.57
CA GLN A 87 6.45 -12.36 -2.80
C GLN A 87 7.98 -12.44 -2.72
N LEU A 88 8.57 -13.28 -3.57
CA LEU A 88 10.03 -13.32 -3.77
C LEU A 88 10.44 -12.30 -4.84
N ILE A 89 11.25 -11.32 -4.45
CA ILE A 89 11.82 -10.32 -5.36
C ILE A 89 13.18 -10.81 -5.84
N ARG A 90 13.40 -10.84 -7.16
CA ARG A 90 14.70 -11.21 -7.70
C ARG A 90 15.62 -10.00 -7.72
N THR A 91 16.89 -10.20 -7.39
CA THR A 91 17.86 -9.09 -7.33
C THR A 91 18.20 -8.48 -8.70
N ASP A 92 17.91 -9.17 -9.81
CA ASP A 92 18.07 -8.64 -11.18
C ASP A 92 16.90 -7.73 -11.63
N ASP A 93 15.73 -7.82 -10.99
CA ASP A 93 14.62 -6.88 -11.22
C ASP A 93 14.90 -5.50 -10.61
N VAL A 94 15.79 -5.46 -9.60
CA VAL A 94 16.29 -4.21 -9.03
C VAL A 94 17.28 -3.64 -10.04
N LYS A 95 16.84 -2.76 -10.94
CA LYS A 95 17.73 -1.96 -11.77
C LYS A 95 18.69 -1.20 -10.86
N ASP A 96 19.89 -1.75 -10.69
CA ASP A 96 20.90 -1.16 -9.84
C ASP A 96 21.44 0.06 -10.58
N GLU A 97 20.90 1.25 -10.29
CA GLU A 97 21.43 2.50 -10.87
C GLU A 97 22.95 2.66 -10.59
N ARG A 98 23.48 1.90 -9.62
CA ARG A 98 24.89 1.81 -9.24
C ARG A 98 25.77 1.10 -10.27
N GLU A 99 25.23 0.20 -11.10
CA GLU A 99 26.02 -0.44 -12.18
C GLU A 99 26.44 0.56 -13.27
N SER A 100 25.65 1.62 -13.48
CA SER A 100 25.96 2.67 -14.46
C SER A 100 27.20 3.49 -14.08
N LYS A 101 27.54 3.58 -12.79
CA LYS A 101 28.70 4.34 -12.29
C LYS A 101 30.00 3.52 -12.24
N ARG A 102 29.93 2.19 -12.10
CA ARG A 102 31.13 1.33 -12.01
C ARG A 102 31.85 1.10 -13.34
N LYS A 103 31.19 1.30 -14.49
CA LYS A 103 31.78 1.11 -15.83
C LYS A 103 32.78 2.19 -16.27
N LYS A 104 33.02 3.25 -15.48
CA LYS A 104 33.92 4.36 -15.85
C LYS A 104 35.29 4.40 -15.15
N SER A 105 35.63 3.45 -14.28
CA SER A 105 36.94 3.46 -13.61
C SER A 105 37.49 2.06 -13.41
N ALA A 106 38.28 1.58 -14.35
CA ALA A 106 39.16 0.42 -14.16
C ALA A 106 40.61 0.87 -14.35
N PRO A 107 41.46 0.86 -13.31
CA PRO A 107 42.90 0.80 -13.49
C PRO A 107 43.32 -0.67 -13.61
N ALA A 108 44.25 -0.94 -14.53
CA ALA A 108 44.89 -2.23 -14.69
C ALA A 108 45.76 -2.54 -13.47
N GLY A 109 45.37 -3.53 -12.67
CA GLY A 109 46.13 -3.97 -11.51
C GLY A 109 45.81 -5.43 -11.16
N ARG A 110 46.80 -6.30 -11.31
CA ARG A 110 46.76 -7.71 -10.93
C ARG A 110 46.42 -7.87 -9.45
N GLY A 111 45.42 -8.69 -9.15
CA GLY A 111 45.14 -9.17 -7.80
C GLY A 111 44.32 -10.44 -7.91
N HIS A 112 44.80 -11.52 -7.30
CA HIS A 112 44.08 -12.78 -7.14
C HIS A 112 42.81 -12.52 -6.32
N SER A 113 41.75 -12.06 -6.97
CA SER A 113 40.41 -12.12 -6.40
C SER A 113 39.89 -13.51 -6.73
N HIS A 114 39.67 -14.31 -5.69
CA HIS A 114 38.83 -15.49 -5.83
C HIS A 114 37.58 -15.05 -6.59
N ALA A 115 37.31 -15.67 -7.74
CA ALA A 115 36.05 -15.50 -8.43
C ALA A 115 34.96 -16.07 -7.52
N ILE A 116 34.46 -15.24 -6.59
CA ILE A 116 33.22 -15.49 -5.86
C ILE A 116 32.20 -15.68 -6.97
N ARG A 117 31.67 -16.90 -7.09
CA ARG A 117 30.65 -17.24 -8.09
C ARG A 117 29.46 -16.30 -7.90
N HIS A 118 29.43 -15.24 -8.69
CA HIS A 118 28.37 -14.23 -8.70
C HIS A 118 27.09 -14.70 -9.41
N TYR A 119 26.88 -16.01 -9.57
CA TYR A 119 25.87 -16.56 -10.49
C TYR A 119 24.64 -17.20 -9.85
N GLU A 120 24.58 -17.31 -8.51
CA GLU A 120 23.30 -17.66 -7.89
C GLU A 120 22.38 -16.45 -7.87
N ARG A 121 21.28 -16.55 -8.62
CA ARG A 121 20.19 -15.57 -8.60
C ARG A 121 19.66 -15.50 -7.19
N ARG A 122 19.86 -14.36 -6.53
CA ARG A 122 19.38 -14.15 -5.17
C ARG A 122 17.93 -13.70 -5.24
N GLU A 123 17.11 -14.34 -4.43
CA GLU A 123 15.73 -13.95 -4.21
C GLU A 123 15.62 -13.44 -2.77
N LEU A 124 14.91 -12.33 -2.60
CA LEU A 124 14.63 -11.72 -1.31
C LEU A 124 13.13 -11.83 -1.05
N LEU A 125 12.75 -12.39 0.10
CA LEU A 125 11.35 -12.39 0.53
C LEU A 125 10.94 -10.95 0.89
N PHE A 126 9.95 -10.43 0.16
CA PHE A 126 9.22 -9.23 0.54
C PHE A 126 8.05 -9.66 1.43
N GLU A 127 8.20 -9.48 2.74
CA GLU A 127 7.13 -9.73 3.70
C GLU A 127 6.13 -8.57 3.69
N ASP A 128 4.87 -8.89 3.41
CA ASP A 128 3.78 -7.92 3.33
C ASP A 128 2.84 -8.10 4.53
N ARG A 129 3.24 -7.56 5.69
CA ARG A 129 2.55 -7.82 6.97
C ARG A 129 2.37 -6.56 7.79
N THR A 130 1.29 -6.53 8.58
CA THR A 130 1.08 -5.57 9.66
C THR A 130 1.25 -6.31 11.00
N PRO A 131 2.14 -5.88 11.90
CA PRO A 131 2.29 -6.49 13.22
C PRO A 131 1.00 -6.46 14.04
N CYS A 132 0.90 -7.33 15.04
CA CYS A 132 -0.25 -7.34 15.96
C CYS A 132 -0.36 -6.00 16.70
N HIS A 133 -1.56 -5.43 16.69
CA HIS A 133 -1.90 -4.22 17.42
C HIS A 133 -3.40 -4.23 17.75
N ALA A 134 -3.82 -3.30 18.59
CA ALA A 134 -5.22 -2.93 18.75
C ALA A 134 -5.39 -1.49 18.29
N ASP A 135 -6.54 -1.18 17.70
CA ASP A 135 -6.87 0.16 17.25
C ASP A 135 -7.35 1.01 18.41
N HIS A 136 -6.95 2.28 18.42
CA HIS A 136 -7.30 3.20 19.50
C HIS A 136 -7.55 4.60 18.96
N VAL A 137 -8.37 5.33 19.71
CA VAL A 137 -8.58 6.78 19.58
C VAL A 137 -8.06 7.49 20.83
N GLY A 138 -7.74 8.78 20.71
CA GLY A 138 -7.18 9.59 21.79
C GLY A 138 -5.70 9.30 22.08
N ASP A 139 -5.07 10.13 22.90
CA ASP A 139 -3.65 10.03 23.24
C ASP A 139 -3.42 9.83 24.76
N GLY A 140 -2.26 9.29 25.11
CA GLY A 140 -1.82 9.12 26.49
C GLY A 140 -2.81 8.34 27.37
N LEU A 141 -3.30 8.98 28.43
CA LEU A 141 -4.22 8.39 29.41
C LEU A 141 -5.67 8.32 28.93
N GLU A 142 -6.04 9.05 27.88
CA GLU A 142 -7.39 9.06 27.31
C GLU A 142 -7.58 8.01 26.21
N ARG A 143 -6.54 7.23 25.94
CA ARG A 143 -6.53 6.19 24.92
C ARG A 143 -7.65 5.17 25.17
N LYS A 144 -8.55 5.05 24.22
CA LYS A 144 -9.65 4.08 24.23
C LYS A 144 -9.53 3.16 23.04
N THR A 145 -9.80 1.86 23.23
CA THR A 145 -9.90 0.92 22.11
C THR A 145 -11.07 1.32 21.22
N THR A 146 -10.87 1.27 19.92
CA THR A 146 -11.93 1.57 18.93
C THR A 146 -12.22 0.35 18.06
N ALA A 147 -13.39 0.35 17.42
CA ALA A 147 -13.70 -0.62 16.40
C ALA A 147 -12.98 -0.26 15.09
N ALA A 148 -12.60 -1.28 14.31
CA ALA A 148 -12.08 -1.10 12.97
C ALA A 148 -13.02 -1.75 11.96
N VAL A 149 -13.32 -1.01 10.90
CA VAL A 149 -14.14 -1.49 9.77
C VAL A 149 -13.28 -1.45 8.52
N GLY A 150 -13.17 -2.59 7.83
CA GLY A 150 -12.33 -2.75 6.66
C GLY A 150 -13.12 -3.18 5.43
N ILE A 151 -12.80 -2.58 4.28
CA ILE A 151 -13.31 -2.98 2.97
C ILE A 151 -12.13 -3.46 2.14
N LEU A 152 -12.22 -4.69 1.63
CA LEU A 152 -11.14 -5.30 0.86
C LEU A 152 -11.57 -5.44 -0.60
N GLN A 153 -10.77 -4.87 -1.49
CA GLN A 153 -10.90 -5.04 -2.93
C GLN A 153 -9.59 -5.58 -3.51
N SER A 154 -9.66 -6.70 -4.21
CA SER A 154 -8.52 -7.26 -4.94
C SER A 154 -8.11 -6.33 -6.09
N ILE A 155 -6.81 -6.13 -6.27
CA ILE A 155 -6.27 -5.53 -7.50
C ILE A 155 -6.50 -6.50 -8.65
N ARG A 156 -7.07 -6.01 -9.74
CA ARG A 156 -7.34 -6.80 -10.95
C ARG A 156 -6.88 -6.01 -12.16
N ASN A 157 -6.05 -6.62 -12.99
CA ASN A 157 -5.74 -6.07 -14.29
C ASN A 157 -6.97 -6.27 -15.21
N PRO A 158 -7.54 -5.19 -15.79
CA PRO A 158 -8.71 -5.28 -16.68
C PRO A 158 -8.50 -6.23 -17.88
N ASN A 159 -7.24 -6.45 -18.28
CA ASN A 159 -6.89 -7.28 -19.41
C ASN A 159 -6.70 -8.77 -19.05
N GLU A 160 -6.72 -9.11 -17.76
CA GLU A 160 -6.51 -10.48 -17.30
C GLU A 160 -7.85 -11.24 -17.34
N ASN A 161 -7.97 -12.18 -18.28
CA ASN A 161 -9.17 -13.02 -18.41
C ASN A 161 -9.20 -14.06 -17.29
N TYR A 162 -9.84 -13.73 -16.17
CA TYR A 162 -10.13 -14.70 -15.13
C TYR A 162 -11.15 -15.72 -15.65
N LYS A 163 -10.68 -16.91 -16.05
CA LYS A 163 -11.57 -18.08 -16.09
C LYS A 163 -12.09 -18.25 -14.67
N LYS A 164 -13.42 -18.29 -14.49
CA LYS A 164 -14.05 -18.61 -13.21
C LYS A 164 -13.62 -20.03 -12.81
N SER A 165 -12.52 -20.14 -12.10
CA SER A 165 -12.17 -21.35 -11.36
C SER A 165 -13.06 -21.36 -10.12
N PHE A 166 -14.25 -21.93 -10.28
CA PHE A 166 -15.01 -22.43 -9.14
C PHE A 166 -14.26 -23.65 -8.60
N ALA A 167 -13.94 -23.61 -7.31
CA ALA A 167 -13.75 -24.79 -6.47
C ALA A 167 -14.75 -24.63 -5.32
#